data_AF-A0A7J3TAC4-F1
#
_entry.id   AF-A0A7J3TAC4-F1
#
_cell.length_a   1.000
_cell.length_b   1.000
_cell.length_c   1.000
_cell.angle_alpha   90.00
_cell.angle_beta   90.00
_cell.angle_gamma   90.00
#
_symmetry.space_group_name_H-M   'P 1'
#
loop_
_entity.id
_entity.type
_entity.pdbx_description
1 polymer ?
#
loop_
_entity_poly.entity_id
_entity_poly.type
_entity_poly.pdbx_seq_one_letter_code
_entity_poly.pdbx_strand_id
1 'polypeptide(L)' 'MQEQDGIKSIKIGFVYLKDDDPKKATMKKLERFGMASITRLGSARGMVILTPYAGRILLPSDSNLVRNRGLCLIE' A
#
# COMPACT_ATOMS: atom_id res chain seq x y z
N MET A 1 14.55 25.84 -16.77
CA MET A 1 14.72 24.38 -16.61
C MET A 1 14.13 24.05 -15.24
N GLN A 2 12.88 23.59 -15.20
CA GLN A 2 12.14 23.40 -13.94
C GLN A 2 12.34 21.95 -13.46
N GLU A 3 13.14 21.76 -12.41
CA GLU A 3 13.09 20.57 -11.56
C GLU A 3 11.82 20.63 -10.70
N GLN A 4 10.79 19.90 -11.10
CA GLN A 4 9.57 19.68 -10.31
C GLN A 4 9.12 18.22 -10.47
N ASP A 5 10.02 17.26 -10.25
CA ASP A 5 9.62 15.87 -9.93
C ASP A 5 9.21 15.82 -8.44
N GLY A 6 8.15 16.57 -8.11
CA GLY A 6 7.53 16.49 -6.79
C GLY A 6 7.11 15.04 -6.56
N ILE A 7 7.63 14.41 -5.50
CA ILE A 7 7.31 13.03 -5.12
C ILE A 7 5.79 12.94 -5.00
N LYS A 8 5.13 12.45 -6.05
CA LYS A 8 3.69 12.18 -6.02
C LYS A 8 3.51 11.07 -4.99
N SER A 9 2.98 11.45 -3.82
CA SER A 9 2.79 10.56 -2.68
C SER A 9 1.97 9.34 -3.12
N ILE A 10 2.53 8.14 -2.94
CA ILE A 10 1.84 6.90 -3.24
C ILE A 10 0.86 6.63 -2.11
N LYS A 11 -0.40 6.36 -2.45
CA LYS A 11 -1.38 5.91 -1.46
C LYS A 11 -1.03 4.49 -1.02
N ILE A 12 -0.67 4.32 0.25
CA ILE A 12 -0.42 3.02 0.87
C ILE A 12 -1.61 2.66 1.78
N GLY A 13 -2.18 1.48 1.55
CA GLY A 13 -3.31 0.94 2.29
C GLY A 13 -3.01 -0.45 2.85
N PHE A 14 -3.82 -0.87 3.82
CA PHE A 14 -3.83 -2.27 4.25
C PHE A 14 -5.21 -2.70 4.72
N VAL A 15 -5.57 -3.95 4.44
CA VAL A 15 -6.70 -4.62 5.06
C VAL A 15 -6.20 -5.22 6.36
N TYR A 16 -6.83 -4.85 7.48
CA TYR A 16 -6.45 -5.30 8.82
C TYR A 16 -7.42 -6.39 9.30
N LEU A 17 -6.97 -7.65 9.37
CA LEU A 17 -7.77 -8.79 9.82
C LEU A 17 -7.88 -8.90 11.35
N LYS A 18 -7.04 -8.18 12.12
CA LYS A 18 -7.01 -8.16 13.60
C LYS A 18 -6.55 -9.47 14.26
N ASP A 19 -5.78 -10.28 13.55
CA ASP A 19 -5.25 -11.55 14.07
C ASP A 19 -3.96 -11.38 14.91
N ASP A 20 -3.38 -10.18 14.93
CA ASP A 20 -2.17 -9.84 15.70
C ASP A 20 -2.39 -8.69 16.69
N ASP A 21 -1.54 -8.61 17.72
CA ASP A 21 -1.50 -7.52 18.69
C ASP A 21 -1.22 -6.18 17.96
N PRO A 22 -2.15 -5.20 17.98
CA PRO A 22 -2.02 -3.93 17.28
C PRO A 22 -0.80 -3.09 17.74
N LYS A 23 -0.23 -3.38 18.91
CA LYS A 23 0.99 -2.73 19.40
C LYS A 23 2.24 -3.26 18.70
N LYS A 24 2.21 -4.50 18.21
CA LYS A 24 3.33 -5.19 17.54
C LYS A 24 3.19 -5.19 16.02
N ALA A 25 1.97 -5.10 15.50
CA ALA A 25 1.69 -5.05 14.07
C ALA A 25 2.39 -3.88 13.36
N THR A 26 3.15 -4.20 12.30
CA THR A 26 3.92 -3.21 11.53
C THR A 26 3.02 -2.25 10.77
N MET A 27 1.91 -2.72 10.21
CA MET A 27 0.99 -1.85 9.46
C MET A 27 0.29 -0.84 10.37
N LYS A 28 -0.04 -1.23 11.60
CA LYS A 28 -0.53 -0.30 12.63
C LYS A 28 0.54 0.72 13.05
N LYS A 29 1.83 0.37 13.02
CA LYS A 29 2.91 1.34 13.22
C LYS A 29 2.96 2.36 12.08
N LEU A 30 2.90 1.91 10.82
CA LEU A 30 2.87 2.80 9.65
C LEU A 30 1.65 3.74 9.66
N GLU A 31 0.49 3.23 10.07
CA GLU A 31 -0.72 4.04 10.28
C GLU A 31 -0.49 5.15 11.32
N ARG A 32 0.11 4.84 12.48
CA ARG A 32 0.43 5.83 13.53
C ARG A 32 1.35 6.95 13.04
N PHE A 33 2.22 6.67 12.08
CA PHE A 33 3.12 7.67 11.45
C PHE A 33 2.51 8.34 10.21
N GLY A 34 1.26 8.07 9.85
CA GLY A 34 0.60 8.65 8.68
C GLY A 34 1.14 8.16 7.34
N MET A 35 1.89 7.06 7.33
CA MET A 35 2.50 6.48 6.12
C MET A 35 1.58 5.50 5.40
N ALA A 36 0.60 4.93 6.10
CA ALA A 36 -0.39 3.99 5.55
C ALA A 36 -1.76 4.22 6.20
N SER A 37 -2.81 3.65 5.60
CA SER A 37 -4.18 3.76 6.13
C SER A 37 -4.95 2.44 6.02
N ILE A 38 -5.81 2.17 7.01
CA ILE A 38 -6.72 1.02 6.94
C ILE A 38 -7.65 1.20 5.73
N THR A 39 -7.71 0.17 4.89
CA THR A 39 -8.50 0.12 3.68
C THR A 39 -9.51 -1.01 3.78
N ARG A 40 -10.77 -0.74 3.43
CA ARG A 40 -11.80 -1.78 3.35
C ARG A 40 -11.49 -2.72 2.19
N LEU A 41 -11.77 -4.02 2.36
CA LEU A 41 -11.49 -5.05 1.35
C LEU A 41 -12.05 -4.70 -0.05
N GLY A 42 -13.27 -4.11 -0.12
CA GLY A 42 -13.86 -3.67 -1.38
C GLY A 42 -13.05 -2.58 -2.10
N SER A 43 -12.48 -1.64 -1.34
CA SER A 43 -11.64 -0.56 -1.88
C SER A 43 -10.24 -1.05 -2.27
N ALA A 44 -9.73 -2.08 -1.60
CA ALA A 44 -8.42 -2.68 -1.90
C ALA A 44 -8.36 -3.26 -3.32
N ARG A 45 -9.49 -3.71 -3.89
CA ARG A 45 -9.58 -4.24 -5.27
C ARG A 45 -9.14 -3.24 -6.35
N GLY A 46 -9.26 -1.94 -6.08
CA GLY A 46 -8.83 -0.89 -7.00
C GLY A 46 -7.33 -0.61 -6.96
N MET A 47 -6.60 -1.19 -6.00
CA MET A 47 -5.19 -0.94 -5.73
C MET A 47 -4.31 -2.08 -6.23
N VAL A 48 -2.99 -1.86 -6.28
CA VAL A 48 -2.02 -2.95 -6.48
C VAL A 48 -1.89 -3.71 -5.17
N ILE A 49 -2.32 -4.97 -5.12
CA ILE A 49 -2.25 -5.80 -3.91
C ILE A 49 -0.91 -6.53 -3.88
N LEU A 50 -0.12 -6.29 -2.84
CA LEU A 50 1.03 -7.13 -2.54
C LEU A 50 0.56 -8.40 -1.84
N THR A 51 0.94 -9.55 -2.39
CA THR A 51 0.63 -10.86 -1.82
C THR A 51 1.75 -11.83 -2.17
N PRO A 52 2.16 -12.71 -1.23
CA PRO A 52 3.17 -13.73 -1.51
C PRO A 52 2.66 -14.82 -2.46
N TYR A 53 1.34 -14.88 -2.70
CA TYR A 53 0.70 -15.92 -3.51
C TYR A 53 0.51 -15.51 -4.99
N ALA A 54 0.96 -14.32 -5.39
CA ALA A 54 0.84 -13.88 -6.77
C ALA A 54 1.82 -14.64 -7.68
N GLY A 55 1.36 -15.08 -8.85
CA GLY A 55 2.23 -15.63 -9.90
C GLY A 55 3.06 -14.58 -10.65
N ARG A 56 2.90 -13.29 -10.32
CA ARG A 56 3.59 -12.16 -10.96
C ARG A 56 4.37 -11.36 -9.92
N ILE A 57 5.62 -11.06 -10.24
CA ILE A 57 6.50 -10.22 -9.42
C ILE A 57 6.28 -8.75 -9.78
N LEU A 58 6.35 -7.86 -8.78
CA LEU A 58 6.30 -6.41 -8.99
C LEU A 58 7.62 -5.92 -9.61
N LEU A 59 7.53 -5.18 -10.71
CA LEU A 59 8.69 -4.65 -11.42
C LEU A 59 8.70 -3.10 -11.41
N PRO A 60 9.85 -2.44 -11.65
CA PRO A 60 9.92 -0.98 -11.75
C PRO A 60 8.98 -0.39 -12.84
N SER A 61 8.67 -1.17 -13.88
CA SER A 61 7.71 -0.82 -14.93
C SER A 61 6.27 -0.66 -14.42
N ASP A 62 5.95 -1.23 -13.25
CA ASP A 62 4.63 -1.09 -12.61
C ASP A 62 4.49 0.21 -11.81
N SER A 63 5.53 1.05 -11.75
CA SER A 63 5.53 2.31 -10.99
C SER A 63 4.37 3.23 -11.35
N ASN A 64 4.02 3.35 -12.63
CA ASN A 64 2.86 4.16 -13.06
C ASN A 64 1.53 3.58 -12.56
N LEU A 65 1.39 2.24 -12.56
CA LEU A 65 0.21 1.58 -12.02
C LEU A 65 0.06 1.86 -10.53
N VAL A 66 1.16 1.71 -9.77
CA VAL A 66 1.21 1.96 -8.33
C VAL A 66 0.93 3.44 -8.00
N ARG A 67 1.49 4.39 -8.75
CA ARG A 67 1.22 5.82 -8.55
C ARG A 67 -0.25 6.18 -8.80
N ASN A 68 -0.90 5.54 -9.77
CA ASN A 68 -2.29 5.84 -10.13
C ASN A 68 -3.31 5.13 -9.23
N ARG A 69 -3.01 3.91 -8.79
CA ARG A 69 -3.95 3.06 -8.05
C ARG A 69 -3.64 2.96 -6.56
N GLY A 70 -2.43 3.29 -6.14
CA GLY A 70 -1.92 3.00 -4.81
C GLY A 70 -1.52 1.53 -4.64
N LEU A 71 -0.96 1.24 -3.47
CA LEU A 71 -0.46 -0.06 -3.06
C LEU A 71 -1.18 -0.52 -1.80
N CYS A 72 -1.61 -1.78 -1.75
CA CYS A 72 -2.36 -2.35 -0.64
C CYS A 72 -1.75 -3.67 -0.19
N LEU A 73 -1.76 -3.92 1.12
CA LEU A 73 -1.41 -5.20 1.71
C LEU A 73 -2.65 -5.82 2.38
N ILE A 74 -2.65 -7.14 2.51
CA ILE A 74 -3.64 -7.88 3.30
C ILE A 74 -2.87 -8.47 4.48
N GLU A 75 -3.23 -8.05 5.70
CA GLU A 75 -2.66 -8.49 6.97
C GLU A 75 -3.69 -9.30 7.74
#